data_AF-A0A970DUC4-F1
#
_entry.id   AF-A0A970DUC4-F1
#
_cell.length_a   1.000
_cell.length_b   1.000
_cell.length_c   1.000
_cell.angle_alpha   90.00
_cell.angle_beta   90.00
_cell.angle_gamma   90.00
#
_symmetry.space_group_name_H-M   'P 1'
#
loop_
_entity.id
_entity.type
_entity.pdbx_description
1 polymer ?
#
loop_
_entity_poly.entity_id
_entity_poly.type
_entity_poly.pdbx_seq_one_letter_code
_entity_poly.pdbx_strand_id
1 'polypeptide(L)'
;MLTSPTTLQLDELLEYARHLAREQKRITFSRRILLKRQIKQDLRYLNAVYHDYLAQAEEEAILPLAAEWLLDNHYLLVEQYKYIRQNLSARHFRRLPVLTSGPMKGFHRIYAILYEVLKVTGGNSDPEVLVSFIWAYQQVQPLTIGELWAIPIMLRFVIFRQLHELFEVVRQQQVPPKQEQIWFEKVAPFLQEGTLQLNKAILRLEKHMDLSNPAVLLFLEKEFRRSADLKPLLYWLDARVKAENHVLSDLKEREHNSQAFHRTLAGNYFRGLQAANLTLWEEHFEELSLVEQILRQDPARIYPEMDYDSRDLVRREVEMFGREWRLPEEKIAEKVLALARAAAKQAAEDTVKTHVGYYLLDDGWK
;
A
#
# COMPACT_ATOMS: atom_id res chain seq x y z
N MET A 1 6.87 14.81 -4.46
CA MET A 1 5.63 15.57 -4.22
C MET A 1 4.50 14.57 -4.06
N LEU A 2 4.21 14.17 -2.82
CA LEU A 2 2.99 13.41 -2.51
C LEU A 2 1.86 14.44 -2.49
N THR A 3 1.14 14.53 -3.60
CA THR A 3 -0.11 15.29 -3.67
C THR A 3 -1.10 14.67 -2.70
N SER A 4 -1.79 15.51 -1.93
CA SER A 4 -2.88 15.11 -1.04
C SER A 4 -3.82 14.13 -1.76
N PRO A 5 -4.10 12.92 -1.23
CA PRO A 5 -5.04 12.01 -1.84
C PRO A 5 -6.41 12.66 -1.74
N THR A 6 -6.98 12.99 -2.89
CA THR A 6 -8.39 13.29 -3.03
C THR A 6 -9.11 11.99 -2.68
N THR A 7 -9.91 11.97 -1.61
CA THR A 7 -10.84 10.86 -1.37
C THR A 7 -11.81 10.84 -2.55
N LEU A 8 -11.53 10.02 -3.56
CA LEU A 8 -12.37 9.90 -4.73
C LEU A 8 -13.75 9.42 -4.30
N GLN A 9 -14.80 9.97 -4.91
CA GLN A 9 -16.13 9.37 -4.77
C GLN A 9 -16.09 7.94 -5.37
N LEU A 10 -16.96 7.04 -4.91
CA LEU A 10 -16.94 5.64 -5.34
C LEU A 10 -16.95 5.51 -6.87
N ASP A 11 -17.79 6.27 -7.57
CA ASP A 11 -17.88 6.23 -9.04
C ASP A 11 -16.56 6.66 -9.72
N GLU A 12 -15.91 7.70 -9.20
CA GLU A 12 -14.61 8.16 -9.72
C GLU A 12 -13.52 7.11 -9.49
N LEU A 13 -13.56 6.44 -8.33
CA LEU A 13 -12.64 5.36 -7.99
C LEU A 13 -12.82 4.16 -8.95
N LEU A 14 -14.05 3.79 -9.28
CA LEU A 14 -14.34 2.70 -10.23
C LEU A 14 -13.93 3.07 -11.66
N GLU A 15 -14.14 4.31 -12.11
CA GLU A 15 -13.65 4.72 -13.42
C GLU A 15 -12.12 4.79 -13.46
N TYR A 16 -11.48 5.20 -12.36
CA TYR A 16 -10.03 5.12 -12.22
C TYR A 16 -9.52 3.68 -12.35
N ALA A 17 -10.21 2.70 -11.75
CA ALA A 17 -9.87 1.29 -11.89
C ALA A 17 -9.93 0.81 -13.36
N ARG A 18 -10.98 1.20 -14.10
CA ARG A 18 -11.11 0.91 -15.53
C ARG A 18 -10.02 1.60 -16.35
N HIS A 19 -9.71 2.86 -16.04
CA HIS A 19 -8.63 3.59 -16.69
C HIS A 19 -7.28 2.90 -16.47
N LEU A 20 -6.95 2.54 -15.23
CA LEU A 20 -5.73 1.82 -14.87
C LEU A 20 -5.62 0.50 -15.65
N ALA A 21 -6.72 -0.25 -15.77
CA ALA A 21 -6.77 -1.46 -16.57
C ALA A 21 -6.51 -1.20 -18.06
N ARG A 22 -6.93 -0.05 -18.63
CA ARG A 22 -6.62 0.29 -20.03
C ARG A 22 -5.13 0.60 -20.23
N GLU A 23 -4.45 1.17 -19.23
CA GLU A 23 -3.03 1.46 -19.29
C GLU A 23 -2.16 0.21 -19.11
N GLN A 24 -2.56 -0.71 -18.24
CA GLN A 24 -1.81 -1.90 -17.85
C GLN A 24 -1.98 -3.08 -18.84
N LYS A 25 -2.07 -2.83 -20.15
CA LYS A 25 -2.31 -3.87 -21.18
C LYS A 25 -1.14 -4.82 -21.44
N ARG A 26 0.09 -4.35 -21.26
CA ARG A 26 1.27 -5.12 -21.67
C ARG A 26 1.81 -5.94 -20.52
N ILE A 27 1.35 -7.19 -20.44
CA ILE A 27 1.81 -8.16 -19.44
C ILE A 27 2.75 -9.21 -20.03
N THR A 28 3.62 -9.75 -19.18
CA THR A 28 4.45 -10.94 -19.43
C THR A 28 4.44 -11.84 -18.20
N PHE A 29 5.11 -12.98 -18.25
CA PHE A 29 5.30 -13.86 -17.10
C PHE A 29 6.78 -13.90 -16.73
N SER A 30 7.11 -13.56 -15.48
CA SER A 30 8.50 -13.50 -15.01
C SER A 30 8.76 -14.48 -13.88
N ARG A 31 9.92 -15.14 -13.94
CA ARG A 31 10.40 -16.02 -12.87
C ARG A 31 11.05 -15.26 -11.69
N ARG A 32 11.23 -13.94 -11.80
CA ARG A 32 11.89 -13.12 -10.76
C ARG A 32 10.87 -12.66 -9.72
N ILE A 33 11.19 -12.90 -8.45
CA ILE A 33 10.38 -12.44 -7.30
C ILE A 33 11.10 -11.23 -6.69
N LEU A 34 10.89 -10.03 -7.27
CA LEU A 34 11.52 -8.79 -6.79
C LEU A 34 11.10 -8.46 -5.35
N LEU A 35 9.85 -8.79 -5.02
CA LEU A 35 9.21 -8.43 -3.75
C LEU A 35 9.90 -9.04 -2.52
N LYS A 36 10.51 -10.25 -2.61
CA LYS A 36 11.19 -10.90 -1.47
C LYS A 36 12.33 -10.06 -0.90
N ARG A 37 13.12 -9.42 -1.77
CA ARG A 37 14.22 -8.56 -1.34
C ARG A 37 13.69 -7.25 -0.80
N GLN A 38 12.68 -6.70 -1.47
CA GLN A 38 12.05 -5.43 -1.14
C GLN A 38 11.44 -5.45 0.27
N ILE A 39 10.62 -6.44 0.61
CA ILE A 39 10.00 -6.53 1.95
C ILE A 39 11.02 -6.61 3.08
N LYS A 40 12.16 -7.27 2.85
CA LYS A 40 13.25 -7.32 3.83
C LYS A 40 13.96 -5.99 3.95
N GLN A 41 14.01 -5.17 2.90
CA GLN A 41 14.52 -3.81 2.96
C GLN A 41 13.52 -2.90 3.69
N ASP A 42 12.25 -2.97 3.32
CA ASP A 42 11.19 -2.17 3.94
C ASP A 42 11.08 -2.46 5.46
N LEU A 43 11.05 -3.74 5.87
CA LEU A 43 11.05 -4.10 7.29
C LEU A 43 12.30 -3.62 8.03
N ARG A 44 13.49 -3.74 7.43
CA ARG A 44 14.72 -3.27 8.07
C ARG A 44 14.70 -1.77 8.29
N TYR A 45 14.19 -1.03 7.31
CA TYR A 45 14.02 0.41 7.43
C TYR A 45 13.01 0.76 8.53
N LEU A 46 11.81 0.16 8.51
CA LEU A 46 10.79 0.40 9.53
C LEU A 46 11.26 0.05 10.95
N ASN A 47 12.03 -1.03 11.11
CA ASN A 47 12.65 -1.38 12.39
C ASN A 47 13.68 -0.34 12.85
N ALA A 48 14.50 0.20 11.93
CA ALA A 48 15.44 1.26 12.26
C ALA A 48 14.69 2.53 12.71
N VAL A 49 13.63 2.91 11.99
CA VAL A 49 12.78 4.06 12.38
C VAL A 49 12.12 3.84 13.74
N TYR A 50 11.62 2.63 14.01
CA TYR A 50 11.05 2.27 15.31
C TYR A 50 12.07 2.46 16.45
N HIS A 51 13.29 1.93 16.29
CA HIS A 51 14.34 2.07 17.31
C HIS A 51 14.81 3.52 17.48
N ASP A 52 14.91 4.29 16.39
CA ASP A 52 15.21 5.73 16.43
C ASP A 52 14.16 6.48 17.27
N TYR A 53 12.86 6.22 17.03
CA TYR A 53 11.78 6.87 17.79
C TYR A 53 11.66 6.37 19.24
N LEU A 54 11.98 5.11 19.51
CA LEU A 54 11.98 4.59 20.87
C LEU A 54 13.04 5.30 21.73
N ALA A 55 14.26 5.47 21.19
CA ALA A 55 15.31 6.21 21.88
C ALA A 55 14.93 7.68 22.13
N GLN A 56 14.32 8.34 21.15
CA GLN A 56 13.82 9.71 21.30
C GLN A 56 12.69 9.81 22.33
N ALA A 57 11.80 8.81 22.43
CA ALA A 57 10.75 8.77 23.43
C ALA A 57 11.31 8.66 24.87
N GLU A 58 12.38 7.90 25.06
CA GLU A 58 13.08 7.78 26.35
C GLU A 58 13.71 9.12 26.80
N GLU A 59 14.10 9.97 25.84
CA GLU A 59 14.62 11.32 26.08
C GLU A 59 13.51 12.40 26.19
N GLU A 60 12.23 12.00 26.29
CA GLU A 60 11.05 12.89 26.30
C GLU A 60 10.99 13.84 25.09
N ALA A 61 11.59 13.46 23.96
CA ALA A 61 11.58 14.26 22.76
C ALA A 61 10.17 14.27 22.12
N ILE A 62 9.87 15.36 21.41
CA ILE A 62 8.60 15.50 20.70
C ILE A 62 8.67 14.73 19.39
N LEU A 63 7.95 13.62 19.34
CA LEU A 63 7.86 12.76 18.16
C LEU A 63 6.81 13.26 17.17
N PRO A 64 6.94 12.91 15.88
CA PRO A 64 5.85 13.09 14.92
C PRO A 64 4.64 12.25 15.31
N LEU A 65 3.43 12.77 15.06
CA LEU A 65 2.19 12.07 15.41
C LEU A 65 2.06 10.67 14.78
N ALA A 66 2.63 10.44 13.60
CA ALA A 66 2.62 9.12 12.96
C ALA A 66 3.49 8.08 13.68
N ALA A 67 4.45 8.50 14.53
CA ALA A 67 5.31 7.61 15.29
C ALA A 67 4.54 6.78 16.32
N GLU A 68 3.44 7.32 16.89
CA GLU A 68 2.54 6.61 17.82
C GLU A 68 2.12 5.25 17.24
N TRP A 69 1.66 5.25 15.99
CA TRP A 69 1.22 4.04 15.31
C TRP A 69 2.35 3.00 15.16
N LEU A 70 3.57 3.44 14.85
CA LEU A 70 4.70 2.54 14.70
C LEU A 70 5.16 1.96 16.04
N LEU A 71 5.19 2.78 17.09
CA LEU A 71 5.57 2.37 18.44
C LEU A 71 4.57 1.36 19.01
N ASP A 72 3.27 1.67 18.92
CA ASP A 72 2.20 0.83 19.47
C ASP A 72 2.00 -0.48 18.68
N ASN A 73 2.33 -0.50 17.39
CA ASN A 73 2.02 -1.62 16.48
C ASN A 73 3.26 -2.28 15.86
N HIS A 74 4.46 -2.07 16.40
CA HIS A 74 5.68 -2.71 15.88
C HIS A 74 5.58 -4.24 15.81
N TYR A 75 4.95 -4.86 16.81
CA TYR A 75 4.70 -6.30 16.85
C TYR A 75 3.97 -6.81 15.60
N LEU A 76 3.05 -6.01 15.05
CA LEU A 76 2.29 -6.37 13.87
C LEU A 76 3.20 -6.48 12.66
N LEU A 77 4.19 -5.59 12.50
CA LEU A 77 5.16 -5.70 11.40
C LEU A 77 5.95 -7.03 11.47
N VAL A 78 6.33 -7.45 12.67
CA VAL A 78 7.04 -8.72 12.87
C VAL A 78 6.14 -9.92 12.54
N GLU A 79 4.89 -9.90 13.02
CA GLU A 79 3.89 -10.93 12.76
C GLU A 79 3.58 -11.06 11.26
N GLN A 80 3.28 -9.94 10.60
CA GLN A 80 2.95 -9.91 9.18
C GLN A 80 4.11 -10.35 8.31
N TYR A 81 5.34 -9.96 8.65
CA TYR A 81 6.52 -10.44 7.93
C TYR A 81 6.71 -11.96 8.07
N LYS A 82 6.46 -12.51 9.26
CA LYS A 82 6.50 -13.96 9.49
C LYS A 82 5.45 -14.67 8.63
N TYR A 83 4.22 -14.16 8.61
CA TYR A 83 3.13 -14.69 7.78
C TYR A 83 3.50 -14.67 6.29
N ILE A 84 4.01 -13.54 5.78
CA ILE A 84 4.47 -13.43 4.38
C ILE A 84 5.53 -14.50 4.11
N ARG A 85 6.53 -14.67 4.98
CA ARG A 85 7.59 -15.66 4.77
C ARG A 85 7.10 -17.09 4.71
N GLN A 86 6.10 -17.43 5.53
CA GLN A 86 5.53 -18.77 5.61
C GLN A 86 4.65 -19.10 4.39
N ASN A 87 3.87 -18.13 3.92
CA ASN A 87 2.87 -18.34 2.86
C ASN A 87 3.36 -17.96 1.44
N LEU A 88 4.55 -17.38 1.31
CA LEU A 88 5.12 -16.97 0.03
C LEU A 88 5.70 -18.15 -0.75
N SER A 89 4.84 -18.87 -1.47
CA SER A 89 5.25 -19.98 -2.34
C SER A 89 5.90 -19.45 -3.62
N ALA A 90 7.18 -19.79 -3.86
CA ALA A 90 7.89 -19.30 -5.04
C ALA A 90 7.27 -19.78 -6.36
N ARG A 91 6.61 -20.95 -6.36
CA ARG A 91 5.97 -21.53 -7.54
C ARG A 91 4.77 -20.71 -8.00
N HIS A 92 3.91 -20.29 -7.07
CA HIS A 92 2.72 -19.50 -7.37
C HIS A 92 3.11 -18.11 -7.92
N PHE A 93 4.01 -17.40 -7.22
CA PHE A 93 4.39 -16.02 -7.58
C PHE A 93 5.16 -15.91 -8.90
N ARG A 94 5.86 -16.98 -9.34
CA ARG A 94 6.55 -17.01 -10.64
C ARG A 94 5.59 -17.10 -11.83
N ARG A 95 4.33 -17.43 -11.60
CA ARG A 95 3.31 -17.65 -12.63
C ARG A 95 2.36 -16.46 -12.77
N LEU A 96 2.51 -15.44 -11.93
CA LEU A 96 1.67 -14.26 -11.96
C LEU A 96 2.09 -13.31 -13.11
N PRO A 97 1.12 -12.65 -13.77
CA PRO A 97 1.38 -11.59 -14.74
C PRO A 97 2.22 -10.45 -14.17
N VAL A 98 3.15 -9.96 -14.99
CA VAL A 98 4.10 -8.88 -14.70
C VAL A 98 3.95 -7.79 -15.74
N LEU A 99 3.90 -6.53 -15.31
CA LEU A 99 3.81 -5.38 -16.18
C LEU A 99 5.11 -5.18 -16.96
N THR A 100 5.02 -4.91 -18.27
CA THR A 100 6.19 -4.69 -19.14
C THR A 100 6.40 -3.23 -19.52
N SER A 101 5.46 -2.35 -19.16
CA SER A 101 5.47 -0.91 -19.43
C SER A 101 4.93 -0.12 -18.24
N GLY A 102 5.10 1.21 -18.28
CA GLY A 102 4.62 2.11 -17.24
C GLY A 102 5.56 2.21 -16.03
N PRO A 103 5.17 3.00 -15.01
CA PRO A 103 6.00 3.29 -13.84
C PRO A 103 6.30 2.05 -13.00
N MET A 104 5.38 1.06 -12.98
CA MET A 104 5.54 -0.19 -12.24
C MET A 104 6.03 -1.35 -13.12
N LYS A 105 6.75 -1.05 -14.21
CA LYS A 105 7.37 -2.08 -15.05
C LYS A 105 8.22 -3.04 -14.22
N GLY A 106 8.00 -4.33 -14.41
CA GLY A 106 8.70 -5.41 -13.71
C GLY A 106 8.01 -5.88 -12.43
N PHE A 107 7.00 -5.17 -11.94
CA PHE A 107 6.16 -5.62 -10.83
C PHE A 107 4.99 -6.48 -11.32
N HIS A 108 4.52 -7.37 -10.44
CA HIS A 108 3.30 -8.13 -10.66
C HIS A 108 2.11 -7.19 -10.83
N ARG A 109 1.23 -7.47 -11.79
CA ARG A 109 0.07 -6.61 -12.09
C ARG A 109 -0.82 -6.43 -10.86
N ILE A 110 -1.12 -7.51 -10.14
CA ILE A 110 -1.90 -7.43 -8.89
C ILE A 110 -1.26 -6.55 -7.81
N TYR A 111 0.08 -6.54 -7.69
CA TYR A 111 0.78 -5.64 -6.77
C TYR A 111 0.55 -4.18 -7.17
N ALA A 112 0.64 -3.88 -8.47
CA ALA A 112 0.42 -2.53 -8.98
C ALA A 112 -1.02 -2.05 -8.78
N ILE A 113 -2.00 -2.92 -8.99
CA ILE A 113 -3.42 -2.63 -8.72
C ILE A 113 -3.61 -2.26 -7.24
N LEU A 114 -3.13 -3.11 -6.34
CA LEU A 114 -3.25 -2.90 -4.90
C LEU A 114 -2.49 -1.67 -4.41
N TYR A 115 -1.32 -1.37 -5.01
CA TYR A 115 -0.57 -0.16 -4.72
C TYR A 115 -1.34 1.10 -5.11
N GLU A 116 -1.91 1.13 -6.32
CA GLU A 116 -2.66 2.28 -6.80
C GLU A 116 -3.96 2.50 -6.04
N VAL A 117 -4.75 1.46 -5.75
CA VAL A 117 -5.99 1.62 -4.96
C VAL A 117 -5.68 2.17 -3.57
N LEU A 118 -4.69 1.63 -2.85
CA LEU A 118 -4.33 2.15 -1.53
C LEU A 118 -3.79 3.58 -1.60
N LYS A 119 -3.08 3.94 -2.66
CA LYS A 119 -2.57 5.30 -2.84
C LYS A 119 -3.71 6.31 -3.03
N VAL A 120 -4.70 6.01 -3.88
CA VAL A 120 -5.81 6.92 -4.16
C VAL A 120 -6.86 6.94 -3.04
N THR A 121 -6.99 5.87 -2.25
CA THR A 121 -7.91 5.82 -1.10
C THR A 121 -7.30 6.32 0.21
N GLY A 122 -6.07 6.86 0.19
CA GLY A 122 -5.38 7.31 1.41
C GLY A 122 -5.10 6.16 2.38
N GLY A 123 -4.77 4.99 1.86
CA GLY A 123 -4.45 3.78 2.61
C GLY A 123 -5.66 3.00 3.11
N ASN A 124 -6.89 3.42 2.76
CA ASN A 124 -8.09 2.69 3.15
C ASN A 124 -8.08 1.28 2.52
N SER A 125 -8.02 0.27 3.37
CA SER A 125 -7.95 -1.15 3.01
C SER A 125 -9.28 -1.88 3.27
N ASP A 126 -10.39 -1.14 3.30
CA ASP A 126 -11.74 -1.70 3.40
C ASP A 126 -11.94 -2.80 2.32
N PRO A 127 -12.26 -4.04 2.72
CA PRO A 127 -12.49 -5.15 1.79
C PRO A 127 -13.52 -4.83 0.71
N GLU A 128 -14.62 -4.14 1.03
CA GLU A 128 -15.68 -3.85 0.06
C GLU A 128 -15.19 -2.88 -1.04
N VAL A 129 -14.39 -1.89 -0.65
CA VAL A 129 -13.77 -0.93 -1.57
C VAL A 129 -12.76 -1.64 -2.46
N LEU A 130 -11.92 -2.51 -1.89
CA LEU A 130 -10.95 -3.30 -2.65
C LEU A 130 -11.64 -4.23 -3.66
N VAL A 131 -12.69 -4.93 -3.23
CA VAL A 131 -13.48 -5.82 -4.09
C VAL A 131 -14.11 -5.04 -5.24
N SER A 132 -14.77 -3.92 -4.94
CA SER A 132 -15.41 -3.07 -5.95
C SER A 132 -14.40 -2.54 -6.97
N PHE A 133 -13.23 -2.09 -6.49
CA PHE A 133 -12.14 -1.62 -7.35
C PHE A 133 -11.63 -2.73 -8.28
N ILE A 134 -11.37 -3.91 -7.74
CA ILE A 134 -10.86 -5.05 -8.51
C ILE A 134 -11.90 -5.50 -9.53
N TRP A 135 -13.19 -5.50 -9.18
CA TRP A 135 -14.25 -5.80 -10.12
C TRP A 135 -14.29 -4.74 -11.24
N ALA A 136 -14.30 -3.45 -10.95
CA ALA A 136 -14.24 -2.43 -12.00
C ALA A 136 -13.01 -2.57 -12.91
N TYR A 137 -11.84 -2.94 -12.37
CA TYR A 137 -10.65 -3.26 -13.17
C TYR A 137 -10.89 -4.46 -14.11
N GLN A 138 -11.48 -5.54 -13.60
CA GLN A 138 -11.73 -6.78 -14.34
C GLN A 138 -12.71 -6.64 -15.51
N GLN A 139 -13.58 -5.63 -15.49
CA GLN A 139 -14.44 -5.29 -16.63
C GLN A 139 -13.66 -4.94 -17.90
N VAL A 140 -12.41 -4.50 -17.77
CA VAL A 140 -11.52 -4.20 -18.88
C VAL A 140 -10.48 -5.30 -19.09
N GLN A 141 -9.92 -5.83 -18.00
CA GLN A 141 -8.94 -6.92 -18.05
C GLN A 141 -9.18 -7.97 -16.97
N PRO A 142 -9.64 -9.18 -17.34
CA PRO A 142 -9.72 -10.31 -16.43
C PRO A 142 -8.42 -10.54 -15.66
N LEU A 143 -8.53 -10.75 -14.35
CA LEU A 143 -7.43 -11.23 -13.52
C LEU A 143 -7.45 -12.76 -13.50
N THR A 144 -6.27 -13.37 -13.44
CA THR A 144 -6.18 -14.82 -13.34
C THR A 144 -6.55 -15.29 -11.92
N ILE A 145 -6.95 -16.55 -11.81
CA ILE A 145 -7.13 -17.26 -10.53
C ILE A 145 -5.90 -17.06 -9.64
N GLY A 146 -4.70 -17.16 -10.23
CA GLY A 146 -3.45 -16.94 -9.53
C GLY A 146 -3.31 -15.51 -8.97
N GLU A 147 -3.70 -14.48 -9.71
CA GLU A 147 -3.65 -13.10 -9.23
C GLU A 147 -4.60 -12.85 -8.06
N LEU A 148 -5.83 -13.36 -8.15
CA LEU A 148 -6.82 -13.20 -7.08
C LEU A 148 -6.35 -13.89 -5.79
N TRP A 149 -5.83 -15.11 -5.89
CA TRP A 149 -5.24 -15.82 -4.74
C TRP A 149 -4.01 -15.12 -4.15
N ALA A 150 -3.31 -14.29 -4.91
CA ALA A 150 -2.15 -13.56 -4.43
C ALA A 150 -2.52 -12.29 -3.64
N ILE A 151 -3.77 -11.81 -3.71
CA ILE A 151 -4.24 -10.57 -3.05
C ILE A 151 -3.83 -10.49 -1.57
N PRO A 152 -4.05 -11.51 -0.72
CA PRO A 152 -3.82 -11.38 0.72
C PRO A 152 -2.35 -11.07 1.03
N ILE A 153 -1.44 -11.75 0.35
CA ILE A 153 0.00 -11.57 0.53
C ILE A 153 0.46 -10.27 -0.14
N MET A 154 -0.04 -9.98 -1.35
CA MET A 154 0.33 -8.76 -2.09
C MET A 154 -0.13 -7.49 -1.40
N LEU A 155 -1.31 -7.49 -0.76
CA LEU A 155 -1.80 -6.38 0.04
C LEU A 155 -0.82 -6.06 1.18
N ARG A 156 -0.35 -7.09 1.89
CA ARG A 156 0.67 -6.91 2.95
C ARG A 156 1.98 -6.35 2.38
N PHE A 157 2.45 -6.85 1.23
CA PHE A 157 3.63 -6.28 0.57
C PHE A 157 3.46 -4.79 0.23
N VAL A 158 2.30 -4.41 -0.30
CA VAL A 158 2.00 -3.02 -0.64
C VAL A 158 1.96 -2.16 0.62
N ILE A 159 1.28 -2.61 1.68
CA ILE A 159 1.18 -1.85 2.92
C ILE A 159 2.55 -1.61 3.56
N PHE A 160 3.44 -2.61 3.57
CA PHE A 160 4.83 -2.42 4.03
C PHE A 160 5.58 -1.37 3.20
N ARG A 161 5.41 -1.40 1.88
CA ARG A 161 6.06 -0.42 1.00
C ARG A 161 5.52 0.99 1.25
N GLN A 162 4.22 1.14 1.42
CA GLN A 162 3.58 2.42 1.70
C GLN A 162 3.94 2.97 3.09
N LEU A 163 4.07 2.10 4.10
CA LEU A 163 4.60 2.49 5.41
C LEU A 163 6.06 2.96 5.32
N HIS A 164 6.90 2.25 4.55
CA HIS A 164 8.28 2.69 4.29
C HIS A 164 8.29 4.11 3.69
N GLU A 165 7.55 4.31 2.62
CA GLU A 165 7.48 5.61 1.91
C GLU A 165 6.94 6.72 2.80
N LEU A 166 5.92 6.42 3.62
CA LEU A 166 5.39 7.35 4.62
C LEU A 166 6.46 7.77 5.63
N PHE A 167 7.17 6.82 6.24
CA PHE A 167 8.16 7.15 7.26
C PHE A 167 9.43 7.80 6.67
N GLU A 168 9.76 7.55 5.41
CA GLU A 168 10.78 8.34 4.69
C GLU A 168 10.39 9.81 4.62
N VAL A 169 9.15 10.10 4.25
CA VAL A 169 8.64 11.47 4.13
C VAL A 169 8.55 12.14 5.51
N VAL A 170 8.02 11.44 6.51
CA VAL A 170 7.93 11.94 7.89
C VAL A 170 9.32 12.30 8.44
N ARG A 171 10.35 11.49 8.15
CA ARG A 171 11.73 11.79 8.57
C ARG A 171 12.36 12.95 7.80
N GLN A 172 12.06 13.08 6.51
CA GLN A 172 12.57 14.20 5.70
C GLN A 172 11.98 15.55 6.11
N GLN A 173 10.76 15.56 6.69
CA GLN A 173 10.10 16.77 7.19
C GLN A 173 10.52 17.16 8.61
N GLN A 174 11.18 16.27 9.36
CA GLN A 174 11.73 16.61 10.66
C GLN A 174 12.96 17.51 10.55
N VAL A 175 13.28 18.17 11.66
CA VAL A 175 14.53 18.91 11.77
C VAL A 175 15.69 17.93 11.57
N PRO A 176 16.64 18.21 10.67
CA PRO A 176 17.79 17.34 10.51
C PRO A 176 18.56 17.24 11.84
N PRO A 177 18.96 16.03 12.32
CA PRO A 177 19.65 15.88 13.60
C PRO A 177 20.91 16.74 13.74
N LYS A 178 21.61 16.96 12.61
CA LYS A 178 22.77 17.85 12.55
C LYS A 178 22.42 19.32 12.87
N GLN A 179 21.24 19.79 12.47
CA GLN A 179 20.78 21.15 12.76
C GLN A 179 20.42 21.30 14.25
N GLU A 180 19.80 20.27 14.85
CA GLU A 180 19.56 20.25 16.30
C GLU A 180 20.88 20.26 17.08
N GLN A 181 21.86 19.44 16.67
CA GLN A 181 23.19 19.43 17.29
C GLN A 181 23.87 20.80 17.19
N ILE A 182 23.85 21.43 16.01
CA ILE A 182 24.41 22.77 15.80
C ILE A 182 23.75 23.79 16.73
N TRP A 183 22.43 23.72 16.90
CA TRP A 183 21.71 24.58 17.82
C TRP A 183 22.25 24.44 19.24
N PHE A 184 22.28 23.22 19.78
CA PHE A 184 22.70 22.98 21.17
C PHE A 184 24.20 23.27 21.41
N GLU A 185 25.06 23.04 20.43
CA GLU A 185 26.51 23.25 20.59
C GLU A 185 26.95 24.71 20.37
N LYS A 186 26.31 25.44 19.43
CA LYS A 186 26.85 26.71 18.93
C LYS A 186 25.93 27.92 19.13
N VAL A 187 24.62 27.69 19.19
CA VAL A 187 23.63 28.78 19.23
C VAL A 187 23.08 28.93 20.64
N ALA A 188 22.48 27.87 21.21
CA ALA A 188 21.82 27.91 22.51
C ALA A 188 22.73 28.41 23.65
N PRO A 189 24.01 27.99 23.78
CA PRO A 189 24.88 28.46 24.85
C PRO A 189 25.13 29.98 24.82
N PHE A 190 25.23 30.55 23.61
CA PHE A 190 25.45 31.99 23.42
C PHE A 190 24.24 32.84 23.80
N LEU A 191 23.03 32.26 23.74
CA LEU A 191 21.80 32.94 24.12
C LEU A 191 21.61 33.00 25.65
N GLN A 192 22.32 32.16 26.41
CA GLN A 192 22.20 32.07 27.87
C GLN A 192 23.16 33.01 28.64
N GLU A 193 24.15 33.64 27.97
CA GLU A 193 25.22 34.45 28.61
C GLU A 193 24.76 35.83 29.17
N GLY A 194 23.47 36.03 29.43
CA GLY A 194 22.96 37.16 30.22
C GLY A 194 22.93 38.54 29.53
N THR A 195 23.42 38.67 28.29
CA THR A 195 23.16 39.86 27.46
C THR A 195 22.94 39.44 26.01
N LEU A 196 21.67 39.47 25.55
CA LEU A 196 21.35 39.11 24.17
C LEU A 196 21.96 40.13 23.20
N GLN A 197 23.11 39.80 22.62
CA GLN A 197 23.71 40.56 21.53
C GLN A 197 23.03 40.16 20.22
N LEU A 198 21.85 40.74 19.98
CA LEU A 198 20.94 40.36 18.89
C LEU A 198 21.64 40.18 17.54
N ASN A 199 22.46 41.15 17.12
CA ASN A 199 23.16 41.09 15.83
C ASN A 199 24.17 39.91 15.75
N LYS A 200 24.84 39.58 16.85
CA LYS A 200 25.77 38.43 16.89
C LYS A 200 25.02 37.11 16.89
N ALA A 201 23.88 37.04 17.57
CA ALA A 201 23.00 35.88 17.55
C ALA A 201 22.46 35.61 16.14
N ILE A 202 21.95 36.65 15.47
CA ILE A 202 21.49 36.58 14.07
C ILE A 202 22.62 36.09 13.16
N LEU A 203 23.82 36.68 13.25
CA LEU A 203 24.95 36.26 12.43
C LEU A 203 25.34 34.80 12.63
N ARG A 204 25.26 34.27 13.87
CA ARG A 204 25.51 32.84 14.14
C ARG A 204 24.42 31.95 13.55
N LEU A 205 23.16 32.34 13.68
CA LEU A 205 22.03 31.62 13.10
C LEU A 205 22.20 31.52 11.59
N GLU A 206 22.45 32.64 10.90
CA GLU A 206 22.64 32.68 9.45
C GLU A 206 23.89 31.91 8.99
N LYS A 207 24.94 31.87 9.81
CA LYS A 207 26.18 31.15 9.48
C LYS A 207 26.07 29.63 9.64
N HIS A 208 25.30 29.16 10.62
CA HIS A 208 25.35 27.77 11.06
C HIS A 208 24.06 26.99 10.83
N MET A 209 22.91 27.66 10.84
CA MET A 209 21.60 27.02 10.66
C MET A 209 21.15 27.09 9.21
N ASP A 210 20.48 26.05 8.74
CA ASP A 210 19.84 26.03 7.42
C ASP A 210 18.47 26.70 7.47
N LEU A 211 18.46 28.01 7.31
CA LEU A 211 17.26 28.83 7.37
C LEU A 211 16.37 28.71 6.11
N SER A 212 16.80 27.94 5.10
CA SER A 212 15.96 27.62 3.94
C SER A 212 15.00 26.46 4.20
N ASN A 213 15.28 25.67 5.25
CA ASN A 213 14.48 24.51 5.62
C ASN A 213 13.31 24.93 6.55
N PRO A 214 12.04 24.72 6.15
CA PRO A 214 10.88 25.05 6.98
C PRO A 214 10.89 24.41 8.37
N ALA A 215 11.38 23.17 8.49
CA ALA A 215 11.46 22.47 9.77
C ALA A 215 12.40 23.18 10.74
N VAL A 216 13.54 23.68 10.24
CA VAL A 216 14.50 24.46 11.04
C VAL A 216 13.89 25.79 11.48
N LEU A 217 13.15 26.47 10.59
CA LEU A 217 12.45 27.71 10.93
C LEU A 217 11.42 27.50 12.05
N LEU A 218 10.59 26.45 11.95
CA LEU A 218 9.60 26.11 12.97
C LEU A 218 10.25 25.66 14.29
N PHE A 219 11.37 24.96 14.22
CA PHE A 219 12.18 24.62 15.39
C PHE A 219 12.69 25.86 16.11
N LEU A 220 13.33 26.79 15.38
CA LEU A 220 13.81 28.05 15.96
C LEU A 220 12.67 28.86 16.57
N GLU A 221 11.53 28.91 15.90
CA GLU A 221 10.34 29.58 16.40
C GLU A 221 9.86 29.01 17.75
N LYS A 222 9.83 27.68 17.86
CA LYS A 222 9.48 26.97 19.10
C LYS A 222 10.51 27.25 20.21
N GLU A 223 11.80 27.21 19.90
CA GLU A 223 12.86 27.48 20.87
C GLU A 223 12.85 28.94 21.35
N PHE A 224 12.67 29.90 20.45
CA PHE A 224 12.61 31.32 20.83
C PHE A 224 11.35 31.65 21.66
N ARG A 225 10.27 30.88 21.56
CA ARG A 225 9.10 31.04 22.44
C ARG A 225 9.32 30.58 23.88
N ARG A 226 10.34 29.75 24.14
CA ARG A 226 10.61 29.21 25.49
C ARG A 226 11.08 30.29 26.48
N SER A 227 11.62 31.42 26.00
CA SER A 227 12.06 32.53 26.85
C SER A 227 11.54 33.87 26.33
N ALA A 228 11.07 34.72 27.26
CA ALA A 228 10.64 36.08 26.94
C ALA A 228 11.79 36.94 26.38
N ASP A 229 13.04 36.65 26.77
CA ASP A 229 14.23 37.39 26.34
C ASP A 229 14.54 37.20 24.85
N LEU A 230 14.03 36.13 24.24
CA LEU A 230 14.25 35.79 22.82
C LEU A 230 13.18 36.38 21.89
N LYS A 231 12.21 37.16 22.41
CA LYS A 231 11.22 37.87 21.58
C LYS A 231 11.81 38.68 20.42
N PRO A 232 12.94 39.39 20.55
CA PRO A 232 13.56 40.07 19.42
C PRO A 232 13.96 39.14 18.27
N LEU A 233 14.40 37.92 18.58
CA LEU A 233 14.73 36.90 17.58
C LEU A 233 13.47 36.33 16.90
N LEU A 234 12.33 36.26 17.60
CA LEU A 234 11.04 35.93 16.98
C LEU A 234 10.63 36.98 15.93
N TYR A 235 10.76 38.27 16.24
CA TYR A 235 10.46 39.34 15.28
C TYR A 235 11.40 39.31 14.07
N TRP A 236 12.69 39.05 14.31
CA TRP A 236 13.65 38.86 13.22
C TRP A 236 13.29 37.65 12.35
N LEU A 237 12.94 36.52 12.96
CA LEU A 237 12.55 35.30 12.24
C LEU A 237 11.30 35.57 11.38
N ASP A 238 10.28 36.25 11.92
CA ASP A 238 9.08 36.63 11.18
C ASP A 238 9.39 37.55 9.99
N ALA A 239 10.24 38.57 10.19
CA ALA A 239 10.69 39.45 9.12
C ALA A 239 11.47 38.70 8.03
N ARG A 240 12.30 37.73 8.42
CA ARG A 240 13.06 36.88 7.49
C ARG A 240 12.14 36.03 6.63
N VAL A 241 11.20 35.32 7.26
CA VAL A 241 10.26 34.44 6.54
C VAL A 241 9.41 35.27 5.56
N LYS A 242 8.99 36.49 5.96
CA LYS A 242 8.32 37.44 5.07
C LYS A 242 9.18 37.90 3.90
N ALA A 243 10.48 38.09 4.09
CA ALA A 243 11.40 38.46 3.01
C ALA A 243 11.51 37.35 1.94
N GLU A 244 11.29 36.09 2.31
CA GLU A 244 11.23 34.95 1.39
C GLU A 244 9.81 34.69 0.85
N ASN A 245 8.87 35.65 0.97
CA ASN A 245 7.46 35.57 0.58
C ASN A 245 6.66 34.46 1.29
N HIS A 246 7.03 34.12 2.51
CA HIS A 246 6.32 33.16 3.35
C HIS A 246 5.74 33.84 4.59
N VAL A 247 4.80 33.17 5.27
CA VAL A 247 4.29 33.60 6.58
C VAL A 247 4.48 32.44 7.56
N LEU A 248 4.99 32.73 8.77
CA LEU A 248 5.25 31.71 9.79
C LEU A 248 3.97 30.95 10.20
N SER A 249 2.80 31.61 10.21
CA SER A 249 1.50 30.96 10.46
C SER A 249 1.21 29.87 9.44
N ASP A 250 1.46 30.15 8.16
CA ASP A 250 1.16 29.23 7.07
C ASP A 250 2.10 28.02 7.11
N LEU A 251 3.37 28.23 7.49
CA LEU A 251 4.31 27.13 7.71
C LEU A 251 3.85 26.21 8.85
N LYS A 252 3.36 26.77 9.95
CA LYS A 252 2.81 25.99 11.07
C LYS A 252 1.55 25.22 10.68
N GLU A 253 0.63 25.86 9.97
CA GLU A 253 -0.59 25.23 9.52
C GLU A 253 -0.28 24.07 8.56
N ARG A 254 0.65 24.28 7.61
CA ARG A 254 1.13 23.22 6.71
C ARG A 254 1.75 22.06 7.48
N GLU A 255 2.58 22.34 8.47
CA GLU A 255 3.20 21.30 9.31
C GLU A 255 2.15 20.52 10.10
N HIS A 256 1.21 21.21 10.75
CA HIS A 256 0.13 20.57 11.49
C HIS A 256 -0.74 19.68 10.60
N ASN A 257 -1.15 20.21 9.43
CA ASN A 257 -1.92 19.45 8.44
C ASN A 257 -1.14 18.26 7.91
N SER A 258 0.17 18.41 7.66
CA SER A 258 1.05 17.30 7.23
C SER A 258 1.14 16.20 8.29
N GLN A 259 1.35 16.56 9.56
CA GLN A 259 1.41 15.58 10.65
C GLN A 259 0.06 14.86 10.86
N ALA A 260 -1.06 15.58 10.83
CA ALA A 260 -2.39 14.99 10.94
C ALA A 260 -2.69 14.03 9.77
N PHE A 261 -2.28 14.42 8.56
CA PHE A 261 -2.40 13.59 7.37
C PHE A 261 -1.57 12.30 7.50
N HIS A 262 -0.29 12.42 7.87
CA HIS A 262 0.60 11.26 8.06
C HIS A 262 0.13 10.32 9.17
N ARG A 263 -0.40 10.87 10.27
CA ARG A 263 -1.00 10.07 11.35
C ARG A 263 -2.18 9.25 10.86
N THR A 264 -3.06 9.85 10.05
CA THR A 264 -4.22 9.17 9.46
C THR A 264 -3.77 8.05 8.52
N LEU A 265 -2.80 8.32 7.63
CA LEU A 265 -2.24 7.31 6.73
C LEU A 265 -1.62 6.13 7.49
N ALA A 266 -0.78 6.41 8.50
CA ALA A 266 -0.17 5.37 9.33
C ALA A 266 -1.25 4.47 9.94
N GLY A 267 -2.28 5.08 10.54
CA GLY A 267 -3.41 4.34 11.09
C GLY A 267 -4.15 3.49 10.08
N ASN A 268 -4.40 4.00 8.87
CA ASN A 268 -5.05 3.23 7.81
C ASN A 268 -4.21 2.02 7.39
N TYR A 269 -2.90 2.17 7.26
CA TYR A 269 -2.00 1.07 6.91
C TYR A 269 -1.92 -0.01 8.00
N PHE A 270 -1.77 0.38 9.28
CA PHE A 270 -1.75 -0.59 10.38
C PHE A 270 -3.11 -1.30 10.54
N ARG A 271 -4.23 -0.58 10.44
CA ARG A 271 -5.56 -1.19 10.39
C ARG A 271 -5.72 -2.12 9.19
N GLY A 272 -5.16 -1.77 8.03
CA GLY A 272 -5.15 -2.64 6.85
C GLY A 272 -4.39 -3.95 7.07
N LEU A 273 -3.26 -3.92 7.77
CA LEU A 273 -2.54 -5.13 8.16
C LEU A 273 -3.36 -6.01 9.12
N GLN A 274 -4.07 -5.40 10.08
CA GLN A 274 -4.97 -6.11 10.99
C GLN A 274 -6.16 -6.72 10.23
N ALA A 275 -6.83 -5.93 9.40
CA ALA A 275 -7.95 -6.38 8.57
C ALA A 275 -7.55 -7.57 7.70
N ALA A 276 -6.38 -7.51 7.06
CA ALA A 276 -5.89 -8.59 6.21
C ALA A 276 -5.73 -9.94 6.94
N ASN A 277 -5.58 -9.96 8.27
CA ASN A 277 -5.58 -11.17 9.09
C ASN A 277 -6.98 -11.72 9.38
N LEU A 278 -7.98 -10.84 9.49
CA LEU A 278 -9.35 -11.18 9.87
C LEU A 278 -10.23 -11.49 8.66
N THR A 279 -9.86 -11.00 7.48
CA THR A 279 -10.61 -11.21 6.24
C THR A 279 -10.65 -12.69 5.82
N LEU A 280 -11.85 -13.19 5.56
CA LEU A 280 -12.10 -14.49 4.91
C LEU A 280 -11.85 -14.37 3.40
N TRP A 281 -10.59 -14.49 3.00
CA TRP A 281 -10.17 -14.28 1.61
C TRP A 281 -10.78 -15.28 0.62
N GLU A 282 -11.21 -16.44 1.09
CA GLU A 282 -11.89 -17.46 0.27
C GLU A 282 -13.24 -16.95 -0.26
N GLU A 283 -14.01 -16.25 0.57
CA GLU A 283 -15.32 -15.70 0.18
C GLU A 283 -15.16 -14.62 -0.88
N HIS A 284 -14.23 -13.68 -0.66
CA HIS A 284 -13.94 -12.62 -1.64
C HIS A 284 -13.30 -13.17 -2.92
N PHE A 285 -12.53 -14.25 -2.84
CA PHE A 285 -12.01 -14.91 -4.04
C PHE A 285 -13.16 -15.41 -4.93
N GLU A 286 -14.18 -16.04 -4.35
CA GLU A 286 -15.33 -16.56 -5.11
C GLU A 286 -16.19 -15.44 -5.70
N GLU A 287 -16.30 -14.33 -4.99
CA GLU A 287 -16.95 -13.12 -5.48
C GLU A 287 -16.22 -12.52 -6.69
N LEU A 288 -14.88 -12.42 -6.60
CA LEU A 288 -14.04 -11.76 -7.61
C LEU A 288 -13.71 -12.65 -8.82
N SER A 289 -13.75 -13.98 -8.66
CA SER A 289 -13.32 -14.91 -9.69
C SER A 289 -14.35 -15.04 -10.80
N LEU A 290 -14.03 -14.48 -11.97
CA LEU A 290 -14.86 -14.63 -13.17
C LEU A 290 -15.03 -16.11 -13.56
N VAL A 291 -13.99 -16.92 -13.38
CA VAL A 291 -14.06 -18.38 -13.59
C VAL A 291 -15.07 -19.01 -12.64
N GLU A 292 -15.05 -18.65 -11.36
CA GLU A 292 -16.02 -19.16 -10.38
C GLU A 292 -17.46 -18.79 -10.76
N GLN A 293 -17.69 -17.54 -11.15
CA GLN A 293 -19.01 -17.06 -11.59
C GLN A 293 -19.52 -17.82 -12.83
N ILE A 294 -18.63 -18.25 -13.72
CA ILE A 294 -18.98 -19.06 -14.89
C ILE A 294 -19.29 -20.51 -14.49
N LEU A 295 -18.41 -21.15 -13.72
CA LEU A 295 -18.55 -22.55 -13.32
C LEU A 295 -19.79 -22.78 -12.43
N ARG A 296 -20.19 -21.79 -11.61
CA ARG A 296 -21.43 -21.84 -10.84
C ARG A 296 -22.71 -21.92 -11.68
N GLN A 297 -22.63 -21.67 -12.99
CA GLN A 297 -23.76 -21.84 -13.91
C GLN A 297 -23.93 -23.29 -14.40
N ASP A 298 -23.25 -24.23 -13.76
CA ASP A 298 -23.29 -25.68 -14.00
C ASP A 298 -24.73 -26.19 -14.18
N PRO A 299 -25.07 -26.77 -15.35
CA PRO A 299 -26.42 -27.29 -15.63
C PRO A 299 -26.85 -28.40 -14.67
N ALA A 300 -25.91 -29.24 -14.22
CA ALA A 300 -26.17 -30.30 -13.24
C ALA A 300 -26.44 -29.76 -11.83
N ARG A 301 -26.15 -28.48 -11.55
CA ARG A 301 -26.23 -27.83 -10.23
C ARG A 301 -25.38 -28.53 -9.16
N ILE A 302 -24.39 -29.32 -9.56
CA ILE A 302 -23.49 -30.00 -8.62
C ILE A 302 -22.39 -29.03 -8.20
N TYR A 303 -21.79 -28.30 -9.15
CA TYR A 303 -20.69 -27.39 -8.85
C TYR A 303 -21.02 -26.37 -7.74
N PRO A 304 -22.17 -25.67 -7.74
CA PRO A 304 -22.48 -24.69 -6.69
C PRO A 304 -22.66 -25.29 -5.28
N GLU A 305 -23.00 -26.57 -5.20
CA GLU A 305 -23.23 -27.31 -3.94
C GLU A 305 -21.95 -28.00 -3.43
N MET A 306 -20.87 -28.01 -4.23
CA MET A 306 -19.58 -28.57 -3.83
C MET A 306 -18.92 -27.73 -2.74
N ASP A 307 -18.22 -28.40 -1.83
CA ASP A 307 -17.36 -27.74 -0.85
C ASP A 307 -16.22 -26.97 -1.54
N TYR A 308 -15.59 -26.07 -0.78
CA TYR A 308 -14.57 -25.18 -1.29
C TYR A 308 -13.37 -25.92 -1.89
N ASP A 309 -12.89 -26.98 -1.23
CA ASP A 309 -11.72 -27.74 -1.66
C ASP A 309 -12.01 -28.46 -2.97
N SER A 310 -13.20 -29.05 -3.09
CA SER A 310 -13.65 -29.71 -4.31
C SER A 310 -13.77 -28.73 -5.48
N ARG A 311 -14.29 -27.51 -5.26
CA ARG A 311 -14.31 -26.45 -6.29
C ARG A 311 -12.91 -25.95 -6.64
N ASP A 312 -12.01 -25.86 -5.67
CA ASP A 312 -10.61 -25.48 -5.91
C ASP A 312 -9.89 -26.47 -6.83
N LEU A 313 -10.16 -27.78 -6.71
CA LEU A 313 -9.62 -28.79 -7.64
C LEU A 313 -10.03 -28.50 -9.09
N VAL A 314 -11.31 -28.21 -9.34
CA VAL A 314 -11.81 -27.87 -10.67
C VAL A 314 -11.15 -26.57 -11.18
N ARG A 315 -11.02 -25.55 -10.33
CA ARG A 315 -10.37 -24.28 -10.68
C ARG A 315 -8.88 -24.48 -11.01
N ARG A 316 -8.18 -25.40 -10.35
CA ARG A 316 -6.77 -25.74 -10.68
C ARG A 316 -6.63 -26.36 -12.06
N GLU A 317 -7.58 -27.17 -12.50
CA GLU A 317 -7.59 -27.72 -13.86
C GLU A 317 -7.77 -26.60 -14.90
N VAL A 318 -8.66 -25.64 -14.65
CA VAL A 318 -8.80 -24.46 -15.52
C VAL A 318 -7.48 -23.68 -15.62
N GLU A 319 -6.80 -23.46 -14.49
CA GLU A 319 -5.47 -22.81 -14.45
C GLU A 319 -4.42 -23.66 -15.21
N MET A 320 -4.50 -24.99 -15.16
CA MET A 320 -3.62 -25.90 -15.90
C MET A 320 -3.83 -25.76 -17.41
N PHE A 321 -5.06 -25.93 -17.89
CA PHE A 321 -5.40 -25.80 -19.30
C PHE A 321 -5.10 -24.40 -19.84
N GLY A 322 -5.33 -23.34 -19.05
CA GLY A 322 -5.00 -21.97 -19.41
C GLY A 322 -3.52 -21.81 -19.75
N ARG A 323 -2.65 -22.46 -18.97
CA ARG A 323 -1.20 -22.45 -19.19
C ARG A 323 -0.79 -23.30 -20.39
N GLU A 324 -1.32 -24.51 -20.51
CA GLU A 324 -0.93 -25.44 -21.58
C GLU A 324 -1.37 -24.93 -22.95
N TRP A 325 -2.61 -24.44 -23.05
CA TRP A 325 -3.19 -23.97 -24.30
C TRP A 325 -2.96 -22.48 -24.56
N ARG A 326 -2.39 -21.74 -23.60
CA ARG A 326 -2.17 -20.29 -23.65
C ARG A 326 -3.46 -19.51 -23.96
N LEU A 327 -4.56 -19.97 -23.36
CA LEU A 327 -5.87 -19.34 -23.47
C LEU A 327 -6.24 -18.66 -22.15
N PRO A 328 -7.01 -17.56 -22.19
CA PRO A 328 -7.55 -16.97 -20.97
C PRO A 328 -8.42 -17.97 -20.19
N GLU A 329 -8.28 -17.98 -18.86
CA GLU A 329 -8.93 -18.94 -17.97
C GLU A 329 -10.46 -18.84 -18.04
N GLU A 330 -10.99 -17.62 -18.18
CA GLU A 330 -12.42 -17.36 -18.36
C GLU A 330 -12.95 -17.96 -19.67
N LYS A 331 -12.13 -17.98 -20.74
CA LYS A 331 -12.50 -18.59 -22.02
C LYS A 331 -12.55 -20.10 -21.96
N ILE A 332 -11.73 -20.72 -21.11
CA ILE A 332 -11.79 -22.17 -20.87
C ILE A 332 -13.07 -22.49 -20.10
N ALA A 333 -13.36 -21.75 -19.04
CA ALA A 333 -14.58 -21.93 -18.26
C ALA A 333 -15.85 -21.74 -19.12
N GLU A 334 -15.89 -20.72 -19.99
CA GLU A 334 -16.99 -20.50 -20.94
C GLU A 334 -17.20 -21.70 -21.88
N LYS A 335 -16.11 -22.29 -22.41
CA LYS A 335 -16.19 -23.46 -23.29
C LYS A 335 -16.67 -24.70 -22.57
N VAL A 336 -16.16 -24.96 -21.37
CA VAL A 336 -16.59 -26.08 -20.52
C VAL A 336 -18.08 -25.99 -20.21
N LEU A 337 -18.53 -24.80 -19.81
CA LEU A 337 -19.95 -24.55 -19.55
C LEU A 337 -20.81 -24.75 -20.81
N ALA A 338 -20.32 -24.34 -21.98
CA ALA A 338 -21.03 -24.55 -23.24
C ALA A 338 -21.18 -26.03 -23.60
N LEU A 339 -20.15 -26.85 -23.38
CA LEU A 339 -20.20 -28.30 -23.58
C LEU A 339 -21.20 -28.96 -22.64
N ALA A 340 -21.15 -28.64 -21.35
CA ALA A 340 -22.09 -29.14 -20.35
C ALA A 340 -23.55 -28.76 -20.69
N ARG A 341 -23.78 -27.52 -21.14
CA ARG A 341 -25.10 -27.06 -21.61
C ARG A 341 -25.57 -27.79 -22.86
N ALA A 342 -24.67 -28.10 -23.78
CA ALA A 342 -25.01 -28.86 -24.99
C ALA A 342 -25.41 -30.30 -24.65
N ALA A 343 -24.68 -30.95 -23.75
CA ALA A 343 -25.03 -32.28 -23.25
C ALA A 343 -26.40 -32.27 -22.54
N ALA A 344 -26.68 -31.26 -21.72
CA ALA A 344 -27.97 -31.13 -21.03
C ALA A 344 -29.16 -30.99 -21.98
N LYS A 345 -28.94 -30.46 -23.18
CA LYS A 345 -29.97 -30.38 -24.24
C LYS A 345 -30.17 -31.71 -24.98
N GLN A 346 -29.15 -32.56 -25.06
CA GLN A 346 -29.16 -33.79 -25.85
C GLN A 346 -29.57 -35.03 -25.04
N ALA A 347 -29.24 -35.09 -23.75
CA ALA A 347 -29.57 -36.21 -22.87
C ALA A 347 -29.86 -35.71 -21.45
N ALA A 348 -31.15 -35.52 -21.13
CA ALA A 348 -31.58 -35.02 -19.83
C ALA A 348 -31.31 -35.99 -18.65
N GLU A 349 -31.01 -37.26 -18.93
CA GLU A 349 -30.83 -38.30 -17.90
C GLU A 349 -29.34 -38.54 -17.52
N ASP A 350 -28.37 -38.12 -18.35
CA ASP A 350 -26.93 -38.33 -18.06
C ASP A 350 -26.38 -37.15 -17.23
N THR A 351 -26.56 -37.22 -15.91
CA THR A 351 -26.14 -36.18 -14.96
C THR A 351 -24.63 -35.94 -14.96
N VAL A 352 -23.81 -36.92 -15.39
CA VAL A 352 -22.36 -36.81 -15.41
C VAL A 352 -21.90 -35.87 -16.52
N LYS A 353 -22.43 -36.04 -17.76
CA LYS A 353 -22.05 -35.19 -18.90
C LYS A 353 -22.63 -33.78 -18.83
N THR A 354 -23.64 -33.56 -18.00
CA THR A 354 -24.21 -32.23 -17.78
C THR A 354 -23.46 -31.42 -16.72
N HIS A 355 -22.48 -32.03 -16.03
CA HIS A 355 -21.64 -31.38 -15.03
C HIS A 355 -20.36 -30.79 -15.64
N VAL A 356 -20.02 -29.56 -15.28
CA VAL A 356 -18.77 -28.89 -15.72
C VAL A 356 -17.49 -29.65 -15.33
N GLY A 357 -17.47 -30.33 -14.18
CA GLY A 357 -16.30 -31.06 -13.70
C GLY A 357 -15.93 -32.25 -14.60
N TYR A 358 -16.89 -32.86 -15.31
CA TYR A 358 -16.62 -33.97 -16.23
C TYR A 358 -15.66 -33.57 -17.36
N TYR A 359 -15.78 -32.35 -17.87
CA TYR A 359 -14.93 -31.84 -18.97
C TYR A 359 -13.56 -31.37 -18.51
N LEU A 360 -13.36 -31.18 -17.20
CA LEU A 360 -12.12 -30.68 -16.62
C LEU A 360 -11.31 -31.78 -15.92
N LEU A 361 -11.97 -32.74 -15.28
CA LEU A 361 -11.35 -33.78 -14.46
C LEU A 361 -11.35 -35.17 -15.10
N ASP A 362 -12.20 -35.39 -16.10
CA ASP A 362 -12.41 -36.69 -16.74
C ASP A 362 -12.28 -36.57 -18.26
N ASP A 363 -12.66 -37.61 -19.00
CA ASP A 363 -12.48 -37.73 -20.44
C ASP A 363 -13.43 -36.89 -21.30
N GLY A 364 -14.23 -35.99 -20.70
CA GLY A 364 -15.23 -35.19 -21.43
C GLY A 364 -14.67 -34.24 -22.49
N TRP A 365 -13.36 -33.96 -22.47
CA TRP A 365 -12.67 -33.10 -23.44
C TRP A 365 -12.07 -33.86 -24.63
N LYS A 366 -12.06 -35.20 -24.60
CA LYS A 366 -11.64 -36.07 -25.72
C LYS A 366 -12.79 -36.24 -26.71
#